data_AF-A0A8X6L389-F1
#
_entry.id   AF-A0A8X6L389-F1
#
_cell.length_a   1.000
_cell.length_b   1.000
_cell.length_c   1.000
_cell.angle_alpha   90.00
_cell.angle_beta   90.00
_cell.angle_gamma   90.00
#
_symmetry.space_group_name_H-M   'P 1'
#
loop_
_entity.id
_entity.type
_entity.pdbx_description
1 polymer ?
#
loop_
_entity_poly.entity_id
_entity_poly.type
_entity_poly.pdbx_seq_one_letter_code
_entity_poly.pdbx_strand_id
1 'polypeptide(L)'
;MTTLVKTEHPFSQISLIGHAGITGNELADTAARSATGSSERFPIPYSDLKACYRQKLQSIWQSNWDQQTENKLHSVLHVLAPTVPSSSNRREQVIWTRLRLGHTRLTHRHLLFGEPPPYCEICNVPLSVKHILCDCPHSNHLRNRLLNSVDFTISSILNNSNNSSFVFKFLSIKDFIHI
;
A
#
# COMPACT_ATOMS: atom_id res chain seq x y z
N MET A 1 7.90 -11.55 -31.46
CA MET A 1 8.65 -12.70 -32.02
C MET A 1 9.30 -12.23 -33.31
N THR A 2 10.55 -11.79 -33.23
CA THR A 2 11.31 -11.30 -34.39
C THR A 2 11.99 -12.51 -35.02
N THR A 3 11.50 -12.95 -36.17
CA THR A 3 12.12 -14.02 -36.95
C THR A 3 13.40 -13.49 -37.57
N LEU A 4 14.56 -13.92 -37.05
CA LEU A 4 15.85 -13.70 -37.69
C LEU A 4 15.88 -14.46 -39.02
N VAL A 5 16.16 -13.74 -40.11
CA VAL A 5 16.33 -14.32 -41.44
C VAL A 5 17.53 -15.28 -41.38
N LYS A 6 17.31 -16.57 -41.65
CA LYS A 6 18.40 -17.52 -41.85
C LYS A 6 19.07 -17.19 -43.18
N THR A 7 20.31 -16.69 -43.14
CA THR A 7 21.16 -16.58 -44.33
C THR A 7 22.19 -17.70 -44.35
N GLU A 8 22.69 -18.03 -45.53
CA GLU A 8 23.49 -19.24 -45.82
C GLU A 8 24.96 -19.18 -45.34
N HIS A 9 25.37 -18.13 -44.63
CA HIS A 9 26.77 -17.93 -44.20
C HIS A 9 26.90 -17.65 -42.69
N PRO A 10 27.99 -18.10 -42.05
CA PRO A 10 28.23 -17.86 -40.63
C PRO A 10 28.46 -16.37 -40.36
N PHE A 11 27.75 -15.82 -39.37
CA PHE A 11 27.91 -14.43 -38.94
C PHE A 11 28.92 -14.30 -37.81
N SER A 12 29.76 -13.27 -37.90
CA SER A 12 30.52 -12.75 -36.77
C SER A 12 30.00 -11.34 -36.44
N GLN A 13 29.76 -11.08 -35.16
CA GLN A 13 29.38 -9.76 -34.67
C GLN A 13 30.51 -9.23 -33.80
N ILE A 14 30.93 -7.99 -34.06
CA ILE A 14 32.02 -7.32 -33.35
C ILE A 14 31.47 -5.98 -32.85
N SER A 15 31.73 -5.66 -31.59
CA SER A 15 31.37 -4.36 -31.02
C SER A 15 32.51 -3.37 -31.21
N LEU A 16 32.22 -2.22 -31.80
CA LEU A 16 33.20 -1.15 -32.01
C LEU A 16 32.94 0.01 -31.05
N ILE A 17 33.99 0.74 -30.72
CA ILE A 17 33.91 1.95 -29.89
C ILE A 17 33.38 3.09 -30.78
N GLY A 18 32.33 3.78 -30.32
CA GLY A 18 31.77 4.94 -31.02
C GLY A 18 32.77 6.10 -31.10
N HIS A 19 32.63 6.93 -32.13
CA HIS A 19 33.46 8.15 -32.30
C HIS A 19 34.98 7.92 -32.37
N ALA A 20 35.41 6.72 -32.75
CA ALA A 20 36.81 6.34 -32.79
C ALA A 20 37.51 6.58 -34.16
N GLY A 21 36.92 7.34 -35.10
CA GLY A 21 37.51 7.55 -36.43
C GLY A 21 37.30 6.40 -37.41
N ILE A 22 36.54 5.35 -37.04
CA ILE A 22 36.34 4.17 -37.89
C ILE A 22 35.32 4.53 -38.98
N THR A 23 35.79 4.67 -40.22
CA THR A 23 35.00 5.17 -41.35
C THR A 23 33.65 4.47 -41.52
N GLY A 24 33.60 3.14 -41.42
CA GLY A 24 32.34 2.40 -41.52
C GLY A 24 31.35 2.69 -40.38
N ASN A 25 31.86 2.84 -39.15
CA ASN A 25 31.04 3.16 -37.99
C ASN A 25 30.55 4.62 -38.03
N GLU A 26 31.40 5.54 -38.46
CA GLU A 26 31.05 6.95 -38.59
C GLU A 26 30.03 7.19 -39.70
N LEU A 27 30.14 6.47 -40.82
CA LEU A 27 29.13 6.50 -41.88
C LEU A 27 27.78 5.96 -41.38
N ALA A 28 27.78 4.86 -40.63
CA ALA A 28 26.57 4.31 -40.02
C ALA A 28 25.94 5.30 -39.02
N ASP A 29 26.75 5.90 -38.14
CA ASP A 29 26.31 6.92 -37.17
C ASP A 29 25.77 8.18 -37.87
N THR A 30 26.40 8.61 -38.95
CA THR A 30 25.99 9.79 -39.73
C THR A 30 24.69 9.51 -40.47
N ALA A 31 24.52 8.31 -41.04
CA ALA A 31 23.27 7.89 -41.66
C ALA A 31 22.12 7.83 -40.64
N ALA A 32 22.36 7.24 -39.45
CA ALA A 32 21.37 7.19 -38.38
C ALA A 32 20.96 8.59 -37.88
N ARG A 33 21.93 9.50 -37.69
CA ARG A 33 21.66 10.91 -37.35
C ARG A 33 20.86 11.63 -38.43
N SER A 34 21.22 11.43 -39.69
CA SER A 34 20.53 12.05 -40.83
C SER A 34 19.08 11.55 -40.96
N ALA A 35 18.82 10.30 -40.59
CA ALA A 35 17.48 9.72 -40.54
C ALA A 35 16.63 10.20 -39.34
N THR A 36 17.22 10.92 -38.38
CA THR A 36 16.49 11.43 -37.20
C THR A 36 15.59 12.64 -37.55
N GLY A 37 15.75 13.23 -38.74
CA GLY A 37 15.01 14.42 -39.18
C GLY A 37 13.57 14.17 -39.64
N SER A 38 13.20 12.94 -40.01
CA SER A 38 11.80 12.58 -40.28
C SER A 38 11.10 12.28 -38.95
N SER A 39 10.74 13.34 -38.22
CA SER A 39 9.85 13.22 -37.06
C SER A 39 8.44 12.90 -37.54
N GLU A 40 8.23 11.69 -38.04
CA GLU A 40 6.90 11.10 -38.00
C GLU A 40 6.55 11.01 -36.51
N ARG A 41 5.57 11.83 -36.09
CA ARG A 41 5.05 11.79 -34.73
C ARG A 41 4.30 10.47 -34.58
N PHE A 42 5.03 9.42 -34.22
CA PHE A 42 4.40 8.16 -33.84
C PHE A 42 3.57 8.41 -32.59
N PRO A 43 2.29 7.99 -32.56
CA PRO A 43 1.47 8.08 -31.37
C PRO A 43 2.18 7.35 -30.22
N ILE A 44 2.36 8.03 -29.09
CA ILE A 44 2.93 7.41 -27.90
C ILE A 44 2.04 6.23 -27.52
N PRO A 45 2.57 5.01 -27.36
CA PRO A 45 1.79 3.87 -26.93
C PRO A 45 1.06 4.17 -25.62
N TYR A 46 -0.22 3.84 -25.56
CA TYR A 46 -1.04 4.05 -24.36
C TYR A 46 -0.43 3.41 -23.10
N SER A 47 0.28 2.29 -23.26
CA SER A 47 1.01 1.60 -22.18
C SER A 47 1.98 2.52 -21.45
N ASP A 48 2.64 3.42 -22.18
CA ASP A 48 3.71 4.27 -21.67
C ASP A 48 3.10 5.44 -20.86
N LEU A 49 1.91 5.89 -21.28
CA LEU A 49 1.14 6.90 -20.55
C LEU A 49 0.40 6.32 -19.34
N LYS A 50 0.09 5.01 -19.33
CA LYS A 50 -0.70 4.37 -18.27
C LYS A 50 -0.07 4.54 -16.88
N ALA A 51 1.25 4.44 -16.79
CA ALA A 51 1.96 4.64 -15.52
C ALA A 51 1.84 6.10 -15.02
N CYS A 52 2.02 7.07 -15.93
CA CYS A 52 1.88 8.49 -15.63
C CYS A 52 0.45 8.83 -15.16
N TYR A 53 -0.56 8.37 -15.89
CA TYR A 53 -1.97 8.57 -15.50
C TYR A 53 -2.28 7.95 -14.15
N ARG A 54 -1.81 6.73 -13.88
CA ARG A 54 -2.02 6.08 -12.58
C ARG A 54 -1.39 6.88 -11.44
N GLN A 55 -0.17 7.38 -11.61
CA GLN A 55 0.49 8.22 -10.61
C GLN A 55 -0.26 9.53 -10.38
N LYS A 56 -0.70 10.18 -11.46
CA LYS A 56 -1.48 11.42 -11.36
C LYS A 56 -2.81 11.20 -10.63
N LEU A 57 -3.54 10.14 -10.99
CA LEU A 57 -4.77 9.76 -10.30
C LEU A 57 -4.50 9.47 -8.82
N GLN A 58 -3.48 8.66 -8.50
CA GLN A 58 -3.09 8.39 -7.11
C GLN A 58 -2.79 9.68 -6.33
N SER A 59 -2.07 10.64 -6.94
CA SER A 59 -1.79 11.92 -6.27
C SER A 59 -3.04 12.76 -5.99
N ILE A 60 -4.01 12.75 -6.91
CA ILE A 60 -5.27 13.48 -6.73
C ILE A 60 -6.09 12.83 -5.62
N TRP A 61 -6.18 11.50 -5.64
CA TRP A 61 -6.89 10.75 -4.62
C TRP A 61 -6.25 10.92 -3.24
N GLN A 62 -4.92 10.85 -3.16
CA GLN A 62 -4.19 11.10 -1.92
C GLN A 62 -4.41 12.52 -1.42
N SER A 63 -4.35 13.53 -2.29
CA SER A 63 -4.59 14.92 -1.89
C SER A 63 -6.02 15.14 -1.36
N ASN A 64 -7.03 14.52 -1.98
CA ASN A 64 -8.40 14.56 -1.47
C ASN A 64 -8.54 13.82 -0.14
N TRP A 65 -7.79 12.73 0.02
CA TRP A 65 -7.77 11.93 1.25
C TRP A 65 -7.14 12.68 2.42
N ASP A 66 -6.03 13.39 2.17
CA ASP A 66 -5.34 14.21 3.19
C ASP A 66 -6.24 15.33 3.73
N GLN A 67 -7.24 15.77 2.96
CA GLN A 67 -8.23 16.75 3.38
C GLN A 67 -9.35 16.15 4.27
N GLN A 68 -9.44 14.82 4.41
CA GLN A 68 -10.48 14.15 5.20
C GLN A 68 -10.16 14.15 6.71
N THR A 69 -10.10 15.34 7.32
CA THR A 69 -9.70 15.51 8.74
C THR A 69 -10.66 14.90 9.74
N GLU A 70 -11.95 14.78 9.42
CA GLU A 70 -12.98 14.20 10.30
C GLU A 70 -13.16 12.68 10.09
N ASN A 71 -12.48 12.10 9.11
CA ASN A 71 -12.63 10.69 8.80
C ASN A 71 -11.82 9.83 9.78
N LYS A 72 -12.52 9.00 10.57
CA LYS A 72 -11.88 8.06 11.51
C LYS A 72 -10.86 7.14 10.83
N LEU A 73 -11.14 6.71 9.60
CA LEU A 73 -10.24 5.84 8.84
C LEU A 73 -8.97 6.58 8.40
N HIS A 74 -9.03 7.89 8.13
CA HIS A 74 -7.84 8.71 7.81
C HIS A 74 -6.83 8.74 8.98
N SER A 75 -7.31 8.67 10.22
CA SER A 75 -6.42 8.55 11.39
C SER A 75 -5.64 7.23 11.47
N VAL A 76 -6.08 6.21 10.73
CA VAL A 76 -5.47 4.88 10.68
C VAL A 76 -4.69 4.66 9.39
N LEU A 77 -5.21 5.17 8.27
CA LEU A 77 -4.63 5.02 6.93
C LEU A 77 -4.30 6.40 6.39
N HIS A 78 -3.06 6.86 6.58
CA HIS A 78 -2.62 8.14 6.03
C HIS A 78 -2.33 8.05 4.53
N VAL A 79 -1.79 6.92 4.06
CA VAL A 79 -1.48 6.70 2.64
C VAL A 79 -2.45 5.70 2.05
N LEU A 80 -3.06 6.06 0.91
CA LEU A 80 -3.91 5.17 0.12
C LEU A 80 -3.04 4.13 -0.60
N ALA A 81 -2.65 3.09 0.13
CA ALA A 81 -1.92 1.94 -0.38
C ALA A 81 -2.67 0.63 -0.08
N PRO A 82 -2.41 -0.45 -0.83
CA PRO A 82 -2.84 -1.78 -0.43
C PRO A 82 -2.22 -2.13 0.92
N THR A 83 -3.04 -2.12 1.96
CA THR A 83 -2.58 -2.31 3.36
C THR A 83 -2.87 -3.71 3.89
N VAL A 84 -3.50 -4.58 3.09
CA VAL A 84 -3.79 -5.95 3.46
C VAL A 84 -2.73 -6.85 2.82
N PRO A 85 -2.01 -7.69 3.60
CA PRO A 85 -1.06 -8.64 3.06
C PRO A 85 -1.77 -9.63 2.13
N SER A 86 -1.23 -9.81 0.93
CA SER A 86 -1.76 -10.72 -0.08
C SER A 86 -1.90 -12.18 0.39
N SER A 87 -1.19 -12.55 1.47
CA SER A 87 -1.15 -13.89 2.07
C SER A 87 -2.20 -14.14 3.17
N SER A 88 -3.05 -13.16 3.49
CA SER A 88 -4.06 -13.30 4.55
C SER A 88 -5.34 -13.99 4.07
N ASN A 89 -5.92 -14.87 4.88
CA ASN A 89 -7.21 -15.50 4.57
C ASN A 89 -8.37 -14.50 4.70
N ARG A 90 -9.52 -14.79 4.05
CA ARG A 90 -10.69 -13.89 4.06
C ARG A 90 -11.12 -13.45 5.47
N ARG A 91 -11.04 -14.34 6.46
CA ARG A 91 -11.44 -14.03 7.84
C ARG A 91 -10.54 -12.96 8.46
N GLU A 92 -9.23 -13.07 8.27
CA GLU A 92 -8.25 -12.08 8.74
C GLU A 92 -8.47 -10.72 8.07
N GLN A 93 -8.71 -10.70 6.77
CA GLN A 93 -8.98 -9.47 6.02
C GLN A 93 -10.20 -8.73 6.57
N VAL A 94 -11.27 -9.47 6.89
CA VAL A 94 -12.48 -8.91 7.53
C VAL A 94 -12.16 -8.32 8.91
N ILE A 95 -11.36 -9.02 9.71
CA ILE A 95 -10.97 -8.55 11.05
C ILE A 95 -10.16 -7.26 10.95
N TRP A 96 -9.13 -7.22 10.11
CA TRP A 96 -8.33 -6.01 9.90
C TRP A 96 -9.16 -4.83 9.40
N THR A 97 -10.04 -5.07 8.43
CA THR A 97 -10.92 -4.03 7.87
C THR A 97 -11.85 -3.47 8.95
N ARG A 98 -12.49 -4.34 9.73
CA ARG A 98 -13.37 -3.92 10.83
C ARG A 98 -12.60 -3.11 11.89
N LEU A 99 -11.42 -3.55 12.29
CA LEU A 99 -10.59 -2.81 13.25
C LEU A 99 -10.19 -1.43 12.75
N ARG A 100 -9.82 -1.29 11.48
CA ARG A 100 -9.47 0.00 10.87
C ARG A 100 -10.65 0.97 10.84
N LEU A 101 -11.86 0.46 10.65
CA LEU A 101 -13.11 1.24 10.76
C LEU A 101 -13.51 1.52 12.21
N GLY A 102 -12.80 0.93 13.18
CA GLY A 102 -13.15 1.03 14.60
C GLY A 102 -14.32 0.13 15.01
N HIS A 103 -14.68 -0.86 14.19
CA HIS A 103 -15.82 -1.75 14.40
C HIS A 103 -15.41 -2.98 15.21
N THR A 104 -15.92 -3.06 16.44
CA THR A 104 -15.87 -4.26 17.27
C THR A 104 -17.19 -4.43 18.00
N ARG A 105 -17.45 -5.62 18.55
CA ARG A 105 -18.65 -5.85 19.36
C ARG A 105 -18.76 -4.83 20.50
N LEU A 106 -17.67 -4.58 21.23
CA LEU A 106 -17.69 -3.65 22.36
C LEU A 106 -17.90 -2.19 21.96
N THR A 107 -17.50 -1.78 20.75
CA THR A 107 -17.59 -0.37 20.34
C THR A 107 -18.84 -0.05 19.55
N HIS A 108 -19.44 -1.04 18.87
CA HIS A 108 -20.55 -0.83 17.93
C HIS A 108 -21.87 -1.53 18.32
N ARG A 109 -21.86 -2.46 19.30
CA ARG A 109 -23.10 -3.11 19.76
C ARG A 109 -24.17 -2.10 20.17
N HIS A 110 -23.78 -1.03 20.85
CA HIS A 110 -24.74 -0.03 21.33
C HIS A 110 -25.55 0.61 20.19
N LEU A 111 -24.95 0.78 19.00
CA LEU A 111 -25.67 1.32 17.82
C LEU A 111 -26.74 0.36 17.30
N LEU A 112 -26.50 -0.96 17.39
CA LEU A 112 -27.45 -1.98 16.95
C LEU A 112 -28.67 -2.08 17.88
N PHE A 113 -28.47 -1.83 19.18
CA PHE A 113 -29.51 -1.95 20.20
C PHE A 113 -30.07 -0.61 20.67
N GLY A 114 -29.58 0.52 20.15
CA GLY A 114 -29.98 1.87 20.60
C GLY A 114 -29.57 2.18 22.03
N GLU A 115 -28.55 1.49 22.54
CA GLU A 115 -28.00 1.69 23.89
C GLU A 115 -27.06 2.92 23.92
N PRO A 116 -26.80 3.50 25.10
CA PRO A 116 -25.81 4.57 25.21
C PRO A 116 -24.40 4.08 24.80
N PRO A 117 -23.56 4.97 24.25
CA PRO A 117 -22.18 4.64 23.92
C PRO A 117 -21.43 4.08 25.14
N PRO A 118 -20.67 2.99 24.99
CA PRO A 118 -19.95 2.39 26.10
C PRO A 118 -18.76 3.25 26.49
N TYR A 119 -18.44 3.25 27.78
CA TYR A 119 -17.29 3.94 28.35
C TYR A 119 -16.28 2.93 28.89
N CYS A 120 -15.00 3.30 28.89
CA CYS A 120 -14.00 2.56 29.62
C CYS A 120 -14.21 2.74 31.13
N GLU A 121 -14.44 1.66 31.87
CA GLU A 121 -14.65 1.68 33.33
C GLU A 121 -13.46 2.26 34.11
N ILE A 122 -12.25 2.19 33.54
CA ILE A 122 -11.02 2.60 34.23
C ILE A 122 -10.65 4.04 33.89
N CYS A 123 -10.85 4.45 32.63
CA CYS A 123 -10.46 5.78 32.16
C CYS A 123 -11.61 6.78 32.09
N ASN A 124 -12.84 6.30 32.22
CA ASN A 124 -14.07 7.08 32.07
C ASN A 124 -14.13 7.92 30.78
N VAL A 125 -13.63 7.34 29.67
CA VAL A 125 -13.69 7.94 28.33
C VAL A 125 -14.51 7.05 27.39
N PRO A 126 -15.09 7.60 26.31
CA PRO A 126 -15.79 6.81 25.31
C PRO A 126 -14.92 5.69 24.76
N LEU A 127 -15.46 4.47 24.73
CA LEU A 127 -14.74 3.29 24.32
C LEU A 127 -14.53 3.29 22.80
N SER A 128 -13.27 3.21 22.36
CA SER A 128 -12.90 3.13 20.95
C SER A 128 -11.79 2.11 20.73
N VAL A 129 -11.64 1.62 19.49
CA VAL A 129 -10.53 0.71 19.13
C VAL A 129 -9.18 1.36 19.40
N LYS A 130 -9.03 2.66 19.11
CA LYS A 130 -7.83 3.44 19.44
C LYS A 130 -7.55 3.42 20.93
N HIS A 131 -8.55 3.76 21.76
CA HIS A 131 -8.38 3.75 23.20
C HIS A 131 -7.95 2.37 23.70
N ILE A 132 -8.65 1.32 23.26
CA ILE A 132 -8.38 -0.06 23.67
C ILE A 132 -6.95 -0.50 23.29
N LEU A 133 -6.52 -0.19 22.05
CA LEU A 133 -5.25 -0.69 21.51
C LEU A 133 -4.04 0.21 21.80
N CYS A 134 -4.24 1.49 22.12
CA CYS A 134 -3.15 2.47 22.22
C CYS A 134 -3.14 3.19 23.58
N ASP A 135 -4.29 3.64 24.07
CA ASP A 135 -4.34 4.64 25.14
C ASP A 135 -4.66 4.04 26.53
N CYS A 136 -5.41 2.94 26.59
CA CYS A 136 -5.95 2.40 27.83
C CYS A 136 -4.81 1.83 28.72
N PRO A 137 -4.63 2.28 29.98
CA PRO A 137 -3.61 1.74 30.88
C PRO A 137 -3.83 0.27 31.23
N HIS A 138 -5.09 -0.18 31.25
CA HIS A 138 -5.43 -1.57 31.55
C HIS A 138 -4.93 -2.56 30.51
N SER A 139 -4.85 -2.15 29.23
CA SER A 139 -4.27 -2.96 28.17
C SER A 139 -2.76 -2.77 28.02
N ASN A 140 -2.12 -1.95 28.86
CA ASN A 140 -0.68 -1.64 28.74
C ASN A 140 0.22 -2.87 28.91
N HIS A 141 -0.09 -3.74 29.87
CA HIS A 141 0.68 -4.97 30.05
C HIS A 141 0.55 -5.91 28.83
N LEU A 142 -0.62 -5.96 28.19
CA LEU A 142 -0.82 -6.76 26.97
C LEU A 142 -0.05 -6.16 25.78
N ARG A 143 -0.05 -4.82 25.64
CA ARG A 143 0.76 -4.13 24.62
C ARG A 143 2.24 -4.46 24.78
N ASN A 144 2.80 -4.23 25.97
CA ASN A 144 4.23 -4.45 26.24
C ASN A 144 4.66 -5.90 26.04
N ARG A 145 3.76 -6.87 26.27
CA ARG A 145 4.08 -8.29 26.14
C ARG A 145 4.06 -8.79 24.70
N LEU A 146 3.25 -8.17 23.83
CA LEU A 146 2.89 -8.74 22.53
C LEU A 146 3.28 -7.85 21.35
N LEU A 147 3.52 -6.55 21.58
CA LEU A 147 4.07 -5.63 20.60
C LEU A 147 5.56 -5.43 20.88
N ASN A 148 6.41 -5.83 19.93
CA ASN A 148 7.84 -5.49 19.93
C ASN A 148 8.06 -4.10 19.28
N SER A 149 7.19 -3.14 19.59
CA SER A 149 7.14 -1.83 18.91
C SER A 149 7.48 -0.71 19.88
N VAL A 150 8.33 0.22 19.44
CA VAL A 150 8.63 1.47 20.15
C VAL A 150 7.47 2.48 19.99
N ASP A 151 6.69 2.35 18.91
CA ASP A 151 5.57 3.23 18.60
C ASP A 151 4.22 2.53 18.77
N PHE A 152 3.34 3.11 19.59
CA PHE A 152 1.98 2.60 19.87
C PHE A 152 0.89 3.37 19.10
N THR A 153 1.21 3.90 17.92
CA THR A 153 0.17 4.56 17.11
C THR A 153 -0.79 3.53 16.51
N ILE A 154 -2.06 3.92 16.37
CA ILE A 154 -3.07 3.03 15.78
C ILE A 154 -2.72 2.61 14.35
N SER A 155 -2.10 3.50 13.57
CA SER A 155 -1.61 3.22 12.22
C SER A 155 -0.51 2.15 12.24
N SER A 156 0.51 2.30 13.10
CA SER A 156 1.60 1.33 13.21
C SER A 156 1.11 -0.05 13.66
N ILE A 157 0.09 -0.10 14.53
CA ILE A 157 -0.48 -1.36 14.99
C ILE A 157 -1.32 -2.04 13.89
N LEU A 158 -2.20 -1.27 13.21
CA LEU A 158 -3.18 -1.82 12.26
C LEU A 158 -2.69 -1.99 10.82
N ASN A 159 -1.54 -1.40 10.47
CA ASN A 159 -0.94 -1.51 9.13
C ASN A 159 0.28 -2.42 9.07
N ASN A 160 0.74 -2.96 10.21
CA ASN A 160 1.88 -3.88 10.25
C ASN A 160 1.41 -5.33 10.45
N SER A 161 1.60 -6.16 9.44
CA SER A 161 1.21 -7.58 9.43
C SER A 161 1.88 -8.42 10.51
N ASN A 162 3.04 -7.99 11.00
CA ASN A 162 3.78 -8.68 12.06
C ASN A 162 3.03 -8.62 13.40
N ASN A 163 2.08 -7.68 13.56
CA ASN A 163 1.25 -7.55 14.75
C ASN A 163 0.02 -8.47 14.73
N SER A 164 -0.13 -9.33 13.72
CA SER A 164 -1.25 -10.26 13.61
C SER A 164 -1.45 -11.11 14.87
N SER A 165 -0.39 -11.70 15.41
CA SER A 165 -0.47 -12.53 16.62
C SER A 165 -0.98 -11.75 17.83
N PHE A 166 -0.53 -10.50 18.00
CA PHE A 166 -1.01 -9.59 19.04
C PHE A 166 -2.50 -9.31 18.86
N VAL A 167 -2.90 -8.86 17.67
CA VAL A 167 -4.28 -8.47 17.40
C VAL A 167 -5.24 -9.64 17.59
N PHE A 168 -4.94 -10.82 17.05
CA PHE A 168 -5.82 -11.99 17.23
C PHE A 168 -5.88 -12.46 18.68
N LYS A 169 -4.75 -12.47 19.40
CA LYS A 169 -4.72 -12.86 20.81
C LYS A 169 -5.42 -11.83 21.70
N PHE A 170 -5.30 -10.55 21.39
CA PHE A 170 -6.00 -9.48 22.07
C PHE A 170 -7.52 -9.59 21.88
N LEU A 171 -7.98 -9.91 20.68
CA LEU A 171 -9.40 -10.11 20.38
C LEU A 171 -9.97 -11.36 21.04
N SER A 172 -9.16 -12.42 21.21
CA SER A 172 -9.59 -13.63 21.93
C SER A 172 -9.73 -13.46 23.43
N ILE A 173 -9.01 -12.51 24.05
CA ILE A 173 -9.03 -12.30 25.51
C ILE A 173 -10.32 -11.60 25.97
N LYS A 174 -11.01 -10.88 25.08
CA LYS A 174 -12.11 -9.97 25.46
C LYS A 174 -13.37 -10.13 24.62
N ASP A 175 -13.58 -11.30 24.03
CA ASP A 175 -14.89 -11.61 23.46
C ASP A 175 -15.27 -10.56 22.38
N PHE A 176 -14.24 -10.10 21.63
CA PHE A 176 -14.37 -9.04 20.64
C PHE A 176 -14.90 -9.55 19.29
N ILE A 177 -14.81 -10.86 19.07
CA ILE A 177 -15.25 -11.56 17.86
C ILE A 177 -16.15 -12.71 18.30
N HIS A 178 -17.44 -12.45 18.43
CA HIS A 178 -18.44 -13.43 18.06
C HIS A 178 -19.35 -12.78 17.01
N ILE A 179 -19.61 -13.60 16.00
CA ILE A 179 -20.26 -13.36 14.71
C ILE A 179 -21.49 -12.45 14.81
#